data_AF-A0A7S2NMD8-F1
#
_entry.id   AF-A0A7S2NMD8-F1
#
_cell.length_a   1.000
_cell.length_b   1.000
_cell.length_c   1.000
_cell.angle_alpha   90.00
_cell.angle_beta   90.00
_cell.angle_gamma   90.00
#
_symmetry.space_group_name_H-M   'P 1'
#
loop_
_entity.id
_entity.type
_entity.pdbx_description
1 polymer ?
#
loop_
_entity_poly.entity_id
_entity_poly.type
_entity_poly.pdbx_seq_one_letter_code
_entity_poly.pdbx_strand_id
1 'polypeptide(L)'
;KPPAAEPKAEAKAKAKAKPEPDFSALEKGTKVMAEAEGKYWAAEVAAVSTDKKRAKAPVRVHYNGYTKASDEWLGADRLKSKLITFKVPGSESKAGGMPPAARRLLLVKPKIVAPLDPGFRPLVLAKKKYLEEAKECKDKLEWALVRADGVGRYSLPVFEEKSKDFRASIYLAGVLIQEMLWQRSASELKLFGPAKACKALKAAFSVGGAYEFEVKSMPNVCGHPDKPFAVTIVEAESDLPAAKDTPQVCGKDASGCRLAFDLGKSDIKTVAVKDNEVLYSKETEWDVTTKDPQYHYDAIMDAMKLAKAALPKVDAIGGSATGTISPDNDATWCDIFPNVPPKVYKEKVVDIFKRMAKDLAGDVPLKVINDGEVTALAAVQKIKH
;
A
#
# COMPACT_ATOMS: atom_id res chain seq x y z
N LYS A 1 -53.59 26.58 -38.46
CA LYS A 1 -52.17 26.99 -38.59
C LYS A 1 -51.45 26.60 -37.29
N PRO A 2 -50.86 25.39 -37.23
CA PRO A 2 -50.04 24.97 -36.08
C PRO A 2 -48.66 25.65 -36.14
N PRO A 3 -47.95 25.82 -35.01
CA PRO A 3 -46.68 26.54 -34.97
C PRO A 3 -45.56 25.75 -35.64
N ALA A 4 -44.67 26.48 -36.31
CA ALA A 4 -43.50 25.98 -37.02
C ALA A 4 -42.46 25.36 -36.07
N ALA A 5 -41.87 24.24 -36.49
CA ALA A 5 -40.76 23.60 -35.82
C ALA A 5 -39.47 24.42 -36.00
N GLU A 6 -38.76 24.68 -34.90
CA GLU A 6 -37.43 25.28 -34.90
C GLU A 6 -36.37 24.28 -35.44
N PRO A 7 -35.35 24.73 -36.19
CA PRO A 7 -34.33 23.86 -36.75
C PRO A 7 -33.29 23.45 -35.69
N LYS A 8 -33.02 22.15 -35.60
CA LYS A 8 -31.95 21.56 -34.79
C LYS A 8 -30.57 22.05 -35.28
N ALA A 9 -29.82 22.71 -34.41
CA ALA A 9 -28.42 23.03 -34.65
C ALA A 9 -27.55 21.75 -34.60
N GLU A 10 -26.84 21.47 -35.71
CA GLU A 10 -25.81 20.43 -35.77
C GLU A 10 -24.60 20.82 -34.92
N ALA A 11 -24.35 20.06 -33.85
CA ALA A 11 -23.13 20.18 -33.06
C ALA A 11 -21.96 19.52 -33.80
N LYS A 12 -21.00 20.32 -34.28
CA LYS A 12 -19.70 19.82 -34.77
C LYS A 12 -18.93 19.16 -33.62
N ALA A 13 -18.81 17.84 -33.65
CA ALA A 13 -17.95 17.09 -32.76
C ALA A 13 -16.48 17.50 -32.96
N LYS A 14 -15.85 18.08 -31.93
CA LYS A 14 -14.39 18.26 -31.88
C LYS A 14 -13.73 16.88 -31.80
N ALA A 15 -12.96 16.52 -32.83
CA ALA A 15 -12.15 15.31 -32.84
C ALA A 15 -11.20 15.28 -31.63
N LYS A 16 -11.21 14.18 -30.86
CA LYS A 16 -10.25 13.92 -29.78
C LYS A 16 -8.82 13.90 -30.37
N ALA A 17 -7.92 14.72 -29.82
CA ALA A 17 -6.51 14.73 -30.23
C ALA A 17 -5.87 13.35 -30.01
N LYS A 18 -5.09 12.87 -30.99
CA LYS A 18 -4.37 11.60 -30.88
C LYS A 18 -3.26 11.71 -29.81
N PRO A 19 -3.01 10.65 -29.02
CA PRO A 19 -1.90 10.63 -28.07
C PRO A 19 -0.55 10.81 -28.78
N GLU A 20 0.30 11.72 -28.29
CA GLU A 20 1.65 11.95 -28.82
C GLU A 20 2.68 11.09 -28.07
N PRO A 21 3.60 10.42 -28.76
CA PRO A 21 4.64 9.63 -28.10
C PRO A 21 5.66 10.49 -27.35
N ASP A 22 6.07 10.05 -26.17
CA ASP A 22 7.11 10.62 -25.32
C ASP A 22 8.32 9.68 -25.26
N PHE A 23 9.46 10.20 -25.68
CA PHE A 23 10.75 9.50 -25.74
C PHE A 23 11.73 9.96 -24.65
N SER A 24 11.30 10.78 -23.69
CA SER A 24 12.16 11.39 -22.67
C SER A 24 12.87 10.40 -21.74
N ALA A 25 12.39 9.15 -21.67
CA ALA A 25 13.02 8.07 -20.92
C ALA A 25 14.01 7.23 -21.74
N LEU A 26 14.21 7.53 -23.03
CA LEU A 26 15.20 6.87 -23.87
C LEU A 26 16.53 7.62 -23.80
N GLU A 27 17.59 6.89 -23.46
CA GLU A 27 18.96 7.39 -23.45
C GLU A 27 19.84 6.56 -24.40
N LYS A 28 21.02 7.08 -24.77
CA LYS A 28 21.97 6.33 -25.60
C LYS A 28 22.33 5.01 -24.92
N GLY A 29 22.26 3.90 -25.65
CA GLY A 29 22.46 2.53 -25.13
C GLY A 29 21.19 1.84 -24.63
N THR A 30 20.03 2.51 -24.67
CA THR A 30 18.76 1.86 -24.32
C THR A 30 18.43 0.76 -25.34
N LYS A 31 18.19 -0.46 -24.85
CA LYS A 31 17.75 -1.59 -25.68
C LYS A 31 16.30 -1.40 -26.14
N VAL A 32 16.07 -1.52 -27.44
CA VAL A 32 14.76 -1.38 -28.08
C VAL A 32 14.59 -2.45 -29.16
N MET A 33 13.36 -2.67 -29.62
CA MET A 33 13.13 -3.40 -30.87
C MET A 33 12.76 -2.39 -31.95
N ALA A 34 13.53 -2.38 -33.04
CA ALA A 34 13.37 -1.46 -34.16
C ALA A 34 12.85 -2.20 -35.40
N GLU A 35 11.88 -1.61 -36.09
CA GLU A 35 11.30 -2.18 -37.31
C GLU A 35 12.17 -1.84 -38.54
N ALA A 36 12.44 -2.86 -39.36
CA ALA A 36 13.01 -2.75 -40.69
C ALA A 36 12.39 -3.84 -41.58
N GLU A 37 11.92 -3.47 -42.77
CA GLU A 37 11.35 -4.38 -43.77
C GLU A 37 10.19 -5.26 -43.25
N GLY A 38 9.32 -4.69 -42.42
CA GLY A 38 8.16 -5.36 -41.82
C GLY A 38 8.49 -6.25 -40.62
N LYS A 39 9.75 -6.32 -40.19
CA LYS A 39 10.20 -7.16 -39.07
C LYS A 39 10.89 -6.33 -37.98
N TYR A 40 10.74 -6.75 -36.73
CA TYR A 40 11.38 -6.10 -35.59
C TYR A 40 12.68 -6.82 -35.22
N TRP A 41 13.74 -6.04 -35.08
CA TRP A 41 15.09 -6.49 -34.76
C TRP A 41 15.58 -5.85 -33.46
N ALA A 42 16.46 -6.54 -32.74
CA ALA A 42 17.09 -5.98 -31.54
C ALA A 42 18.03 -4.83 -31.93
N ALA A 43 17.89 -3.70 -31.25
CA ALA A 43 18.67 -2.50 -31.51
C ALA A 43 18.95 -1.73 -30.21
N GLU A 44 19.88 -0.79 -30.28
CA GLU A 44 20.21 0.13 -29.21
C GLU A 44 20.02 1.57 -29.67
N VAL A 45 19.54 2.44 -28.77
CA VAL A 45 19.40 3.87 -29.07
C VAL A 45 20.79 4.49 -29.24
N ALA A 46 21.07 5.01 -30.43
CA ALA A 46 22.29 5.75 -30.73
C ALA A 46 22.19 7.23 -30.34
N ALA A 47 21.00 7.84 -30.50
CA ALA A 47 20.71 9.22 -30.11
C ALA A 47 19.19 9.48 -30.01
N VAL A 48 18.79 10.48 -29.22
CA VAL A 48 17.43 11.02 -29.19
C VAL A 48 17.50 12.51 -29.51
N SER A 49 16.66 12.99 -30.43
CA SER A 49 16.66 14.37 -30.91
C SER A 49 15.40 15.13 -30.47
N THR A 50 15.59 16.36 -30.02
CA THR A 50 14.53 17.33 -29.72
C THR A 50 14.31 18.34 -30.85
N ASP A 51 15.03 18.18 -31.98
CA ASP A 51 14.90 19.07 -33.14
C ASP A 51 13.54 18.89 -33.82
N LYS A 52 12.84 20.00 -34.09
CA LYS A 52 11.55 20.01 -34.80
C LYS A 52 11.62 19.33 -36.16
N LYS A 53 12.79 19.35 -36.83
CA LYS A 53 13.01 18.66 -38.11
C LYS A 53 12.89 17.13 -37.99
N ARG A 54 13.07 16.58 -36.78
CA ARG A 54 13.01 15.14 -36.49
C ARG A 54 11.79 14.76 -35.65
N ALA A 55 10.79 15.63 -35.53
CA ALA A 55 9.61 15.38 -34.71
C ALA A 55 8.86 14.08 -35.06
N LYS A 56 8.89 13.64 -36.32
CA LYS A 56 8.27 12.38 -36.77
C LYS A 56 9.13 11.13 -36.51
N ALA A 57 10.44 11.31 -36.39
CA ALA A 57 11.41 10.23 -36.20
C ALA A 57 12.56 10.69 -35.27
N PRO A 58 12.29 10.84 -33.96
CA PRO A 58 13.21 11.50 -33.03
C PRO A 58 14.24 10.56 -32.41
N VAL A 59 14.20 9.24 -32.68
CA VAL A 59 15.11 8.26 -32.08
C VAL A 59 15.98 7.63 -33.15
N ARG A 60 17.30 7.78 -33.05
CA ARG A 60 18.26 7.07 -33.89
C ARG A 60 18.60 5.74 -33.24
N VAL A 61 18.51 4.65 -33.98
CA VAL A 61 18.85 3.31 -33.51
C VAL A 61 20.07 2.74 -34.23
N HIS A 62 20.78 1.85 -33.55
CA HIS A 62 21.84 1.00 -34.08
C HIS A 62 21.39 -0.46 -33.96
N TYR A 63 21.27 -1.18 -35.08
CA TYR A 63 20.83 -2.58 -35.07
C TYR A 63 21.96 -3.50 -34.59
N ASN A 64 21.64 -4.36 -33.62
CA ASN A 64 22.63 -5.23 -33.02
C ASN A 64 23.16 -6.23 -34.07
N GLY A 65 24.49 -6.25 -34.26
CA GLY A 65 25.15 -7.11 -35.25
C GLY A 65 25.26 -6.51 -36.66
N TYR A 66 24.86 -5.24 -36.84
CA TYR A 66 24.99 -4.52 -38.11
C TYR A 66 25.96 -3.34 -38.00
N THR A 67 26.41 -2.80 -39.13
CA THR A 67 27.32 -1.64 -39.14
C THR A 67 26.54 -0.33 -38.98
N LYS A 68 27.25 0.78 -38.69
CA LYS A 68 26.65 2.13 -38.60
C LYS A 68 25.96 2.59 -39.90
N ALA A 69 26.21 1.93 -41.03
CA ALA A 69 25.51 2.19 -42.29
C ALA A 69 24.02 1.84 -42.22
N SER A 70 23.63 0.97 -41.28
CA SER A 70 22.24 0.56 -41.05
C SER A 70 21.55 1.39 -39.97
N ASP A 71 22.20 2.41 -39.40
CA ASP A 71 21.57 3.27 -38.39
C ASP A 71 20.47 4.13 -39.02
N GLU A 72 19.27 4.09 -38.46
CA GLU A 72 18.12 4.85 -38.96
C GLU A 72 17.47 5.68 -37.84
N TRP A 73 16.82 6.78 -38.22
CA TRP A 73 15.93 7.55 -37.35
C TRP A 73 14.51 7.02 -37.45
N LEU A 74 13.91 6.65 -36.32
CA LEU A 74 12.62 6.00 -36.23
C LEU A 74 11.64 6.76 -35.33
N GLY A 75 10.35 6.66 -35.67
CA GLY A 75 9.21 7.12 -34.87
C GLY A 75 8.68 6.03 -33.94
N ALA A 76 7.69 6.37 -33.10
CA ALA A 76 7.09 5.42 -32.16
C ALA A 76 6.34 4.27 -32.84
N ASP A 77 5.89 4.46 -34.08
CA ASP A 77 5.26 3.44 -34.92
C ASP A 77 6.22 2.30 -35.28
N ARG A 78 7.53 2.60 -35.41
CA ARG A 78 8.58 1.65 -35.79
C ARG A 78 9.46 1.21 -34.63
N LEU A 79 9.06 1.50 -33.38
CA LEU A 79 9.80 1.16 -32.17
C LEU A 79 8.92 0.44 -31.16
N LYS A 80 9.47 -0.61 -30.53
CA LYS A 80 8.88 -1.22 -29.32
C LYS A 80 9.84 -1.09 -28.16
N SER A 81 9.39 -0.38 -27.12
CA SER A 81 10.06 -0.27 -25.83
C SER A 81 9.04 0.07 -24.75
N LYS A 82 9.19 -0.50 -23.55
CA LYS A 82 8.35 -0.16 -22.39
C LYS A 82 8.55 1.29 -21.91
N LEU A 83 9.61 1.95 -22.38
CA LEU A 83 9.97 3.32 -22.01
C LEU A 83 9.34 4.38 -22.93
N ILE A 84 8.74 3.98 -24.06
CA ILE A 84 7.97 4.89 -24.91
C ILE A 84 6.57 4.99 -24.34
N THR A 85 6.20 6.17 -23.85
CA THR A 85 4.86 6.43 -23.31
C THR A 85 4.09 7.35 -24.27
N PHE A 86 2.77 7.46 -24.14
CA PHE A 86 1.96 8.34 -24.98
C PHE A 86 1.27 9.39 -24.11
N LYS A 87 1.59 10.66 -24.36
CA LYS A 87 0.98 11.84 -23.74
C LYS A 87 -0.35 12.15 -24.41
N VAL A 88 -1.41 12.28 -23.62
CA VAL A 88 -2.65 12.92 -24.09
C VAL A 88 -2.58 14.40 -23.72
N PRO A 89 -2.78 15.34 -24.65
CA PRO A 89 -2.78 16.77 -24.33
C PRO A 89 -3.90 17.07 -23.31
N GLY A 90 -3.53 17.59 -22.14
CA GLY A 90 -4.47 17.94 -21.07
C GLY A 90 -4.76 16.86 -20.04
N SER A 91 -4.18 15.65 -20.16
CA SER A 91 -4.05 14.77 -18.99
C SER A 91 -2.73 15.09 -18.30
N GLU A 92 -2.79 15.69 -17.11
CA GLU A 92 -1.66 15.58 -16.19
C GLU A 92 -1.28 14.10 -16.07
N SER A 93 0.01 13.82 -16.19
CA SER A 93 0.60 12.50 -16.21
C SER A 93 -0.13 11.50 -15.31
N LYS A 94 -0.45 10.32 -15.84
CA LYS A 94 -0.81 9.16 -15.02
C LYS A 94 0.16 9.06 -13.83
N ALA A 95 -0.41 8.77 -12.65
CA ALA A 95 0.26 8.68 -11.36
C ALA A 95 1.61 7.93 -11.45
N GLY A 96 2.65 8.47 -10.81
CA GLY A 96 3.90 7.72 -10.60
C GLY A 96 5.18 8.54 -10.36
N GLY A 97 5.16 9.87 -10.51
CA GLY A 97 6.37 10.69 -10.34
C GLY A 97 6.31 11.63 -9.13
N MET A 98 7.32 11.60 -8.25
CA MET A 98 7.52 12.62 -7.23
C MET A 98 7.68 14.01 -7.88
N PRO A 99 6.88 15.04 -7.50
CA PRO A 99 6.98 16.39 -8.05
C PRO A 99 8.37 17.01 -7.83
N PRO A 100 8.83 17.97 -8.67
CA PRO A 100 10.15 18.59 -8.51
C PRO A 100 10.39 19.21 -7.13
N ALA A 101 9.38 19.90 -6.57
CA ALA A 101 9.46 20.45 -5.21
C ALA A 101 9.64 19.35 -4.15
N ALA A 102 8.89 18.25 -4.27
CA ALA A 102 9.01 17.10 -3.39
C ALA A 102 10.39 16.45 -3.51
N ARG A 103 10.95 16.29 -4.73
CA ARG A 103 12.31 15.75 -4.90
C ARG A 103 13.35 16.58 -4.18
N ARG A 104 13.28 17.91 -4.31
CA ARG A 104 14.21 18.85 -3.67
C ARG A 104 14.11 18.83 -2.13
N LEU A 105 12.89 18.79 -1.60
CA LEU A 105 12.65 18.89 -0.17
C LEU A 105 12.74 17.54 0.56
N LEU A 106 12.29 16.46 -0.06
CA LEU A 106 12.05 15.18 0.64
C LEU A 106 13.16 14.15 0.42
N LEU A 107 13.97 14.24 -0.63
CA LEU A 107 15.06 13.27 -0.86
C LEU A 107 16.33 13.65 -0.10
N VAL A 108 16.32 13.42 1.22
CA VAL A 108 17.45 13.72 2.12
C VAL A 108 18.39 12.54 2.22
N LYS A 109 19.66 12.73 1.81
CA LYS A 109 20.69 11.69 1.93
C LYS A 109 21.02 11.45 3.41
N PRO A 110 20.95 10.20 3.90
CA PRO A 110 21.34 9.90 5.28
C PRO A 110 22.86 10.06 5.48
N LYS A 111 23.27 10.39 6.70
CA LYS A 111 24.70 10.50 7.08
C LYS A 111 25.43 9.17 6.88
N ILE A 112 24.77 8.09 7.31
CA ILE A 112 25.22 6.70 7.09
C ILE A 112 24.39 6.16 5.94
N VAL A 113 25.05 5.83 4.83
CA VAL A 113 24.39 5.30 3.63
C VAL A 113 24.18 3.80 3.81
N ALA A 114 23.01 3.29 3.43
CA ALA A 114 22.74 1.87 3.46
C ALA A 114 23.63 1.16 2.39
N PRO A 115 24.48 0.19 2.78
CA PRO A 115 25.43 -0.40 1.84
C PRO A 115 24.76 -1.20 0.72
N LEU A 116 23.56 -1.76 0.98
CA LEU A 116 22.80 -2.54 0.00
C LEU A 116 21.82 -1.70 -0.84
N ASP A 117 21.53 -0.47 -0.42
CA ASP A 117 20.74 0.49 -1.19
C ASP A 117 21.27 1.93 -0.98
N PRO A 118 22.31 2.32 -1.73
CA PRO A 118 22.85 3.69 -1.65
C PRO A 118 21.85 4.78 -2.04
N GLY A 119 20.79 4.40 -2.75
CA GLY A 119 19.69 5.27 -3.17
C GLY A 119 18.68 5.54 -2.06
N PHE A 120 18.66 4.75 -0.99
CA PHE A 120 17.68 4.85 0.09
C PHE A 120 17.63 6.26 0.70
N ARG A 121 16.41 6.80 0.84
CA ARG A 121 16.13 8.10 1.46
C ARG A 121 15.10 7.89 2.57
N PRO A 122 15.49 7.93 3.85
CA PRO A 122 14.57 7.68 4.95
C PRO A 122 13.47 8.74 5.03
N LEU A 123 12.21 8.32 5.11
CA LEU A 123 11.05 9.21 5.28
C LEU A 123 11.19 10.12 6.51
N VAL A 124 11.79 9.60 7.60
CA VAL A 124 12.02 10.40 8.82
C VAL A 124 12.91 11.63 8.56
N LEU A 125 13.90 11.53 7.67
CA LEU A 125 14.76 12.67 7.32
C LEU A 125 14.02 13.64 6.39
N ALA A 126 13.23 13.11 5.46
CA ALA A 126 12.35 13.91 4.61
C ALA A 126 11.38 14.76 5.43
N LYS A 127 10.71 14.13 6.39
CA LYS A 127 9.74 14.76 7.30
C LYS A 127 10.41 15.82 8.17
N LYS A 128 11.57 15.52 8.77
CA LYS A 128 12.33 16.50 9.55
C LYS A 128 12.68 17.74 8.73
N LYS A 129 13.30 17.55 7.55
CA LYS A 129 13.65 18.69 6.68
C LYS A 129 12.41 19.47 6.24
N TYR A 130 11.34 18.79 5.84
CA TYR A 130 10.10 19.45 5.44
C TYR A 130 9.52 20.31 6.57
N LEU A 131 9.47 19.79 7.81
CA LEU A 131 8.92 20.53 8.95
C LEU A 131 9.75 21.77 9.28
N GLU A 132 11.08 21.71 9.15
CA GLU A 132 11.93 22.89 9.30
C GLU A 132 11.66 23.97 8.23
N GLU A 133 11.46 23.56 6.98
CA GLU A 133 11.16 24.48 5.86
C GLU A 133 9.73 25.05 5.93
N ALA A 134 8.79 24.28 6.50
CA ALA A 134 7.39 24.65 6.65
C ALA A 134 7.07 25.29 8.01
N LYS A 135 8.05 25.51 8.89
CA LYS A 135 7.82 25.94 10.29
C LYS A 135 7.09 27.28 10.44
N GLU A 136 7.30 28.20 9.49
CA GLU A 136 6.66 29.53 9.47
C GLU A 136 5.35 29.54 8.65
N CYS A 137 4.95 28.39 8.08
CA CYS A 137 3.70 28.30 7.32
C CYS A 137 2.50 28.39 8.27
N LYS A 138 1.51 29.20 7.88
CA LYS A 138 0.29 29.42 8.67
C LYS A 138 -0.78 28.37 8.38
N ASP A 139 -0.84 27.91 7.14
CA ASP A 139 -1.82 26.91 6.71
C ASP A 139 -1.45 25.53 7.24
N LYS A 140 -2.48 24.76 7.61
CA LYS A 140 -2.36 23.37 8.03
C LYS A 140 -3.28 22.49 7.19
N LEU A 141 -2.79 21.31 6.86
CA LEU A 141 -3.58 20.22 6.33
C LEU A 141 -3.74 19.17 7.42
N GLU A 142 -4.97 18.82 7.71
CA GLU A 142 -5.33 17.89 8.76
C GLU A 142 -6.15 16.75 8.21
N TRP A 143 -5.98 15.58 8.82
CA TRP A 143 -6.78 14.42 8.47
C TRP A 143 -7.12 13.56 9.67
N ALA A 144 -8.21 12.81 9.51
CA ALA A 144 -8.67 11.80 10.46
C ALA A 144 -8.84 10.47 9.72
N LEU A 145 -8.24 9.42 10.27
CA LEU A 145 -8.42 8.04 9.87
C LEU A 145 -9.38 7.38 10.86
N VAL A 146 -10.64 7.18 10.44
CA VAL A 146 -11.68 6.59 11.28
C VAL A 146 -11.51 5.07 11.28
N ARG A 147 -11.48 4.47 12.46
CA ARG A 147 -11.31 3.03 12.69
C ARG A 147 -12.46 2.50 13.53
N ALA A 148 -12.58 1.17 13.60
CA ALA A 148 -13.61 0.53 14.42
C ALA A 148 -13.51 0.89 15.91
N ASP A 149 -12.30 1.10 16.42
CA ASP A 149 -12.00 1.29 17.84
C ASP A 149 -11.39 2.67 18.16
N GLY A 150 -11.33 3.59 17.20
CA GLY A 150 -10.69 4.88 17.42
C GLY A 150 -10.49 5.71 16.17
N VAL A 151 -9.63 6.73 16.30
CA VAL A 151 -9.34 7.69 15.24
C VAL A 151 -7.86 8.06 15.27
N GLY A 152 -7.16 7.82 14.16
CA GLY A 152 -5.82 8.37 13.94
C GLY A 152 -5.91 9.79 13.41
N ARG A 153 -5.40 10.78 14.15
CA ARG A 153 -5.35 12.19 13.72
C ARG A 153 -3.93 12.62 13.41
N TYR A 154 -3.79 13.51 12.45
CA TYR A 154 -2.52 14.18 12.18
C TYR A 154 -2.78 15.59 11.61
N SER A 155 -1.87 16.51 11.93
CA SER A 155 -1.85 17.89 11.41
C SER A 155 -0.47 18.18 10.85
N LEU A 156 -0.41 18.65 9.60
CA LEU A 156 0.80 18.95 8.87
C LEU A 156 0.80 20.44 8.46
N PRO A 157 1.80 21.25 8.84
CA PRO A 157 1.94 22.58 8.26
C PRO A 157 2.20 22.46 6.75
N VAL A 158 1.54 23.29 5.94
CA VAL A 158 1.64 23.24 4.49
C VAL A 158 1.97 24.60 3.91
N PHE A 159 2.75 24.60 2.82
CA PHE A 159 3.03 25.84 2.11
C PHE A 159 1.73 26.43 1.54
N GLU A 160 1.65 27.75 1.40
CA GLU A 160 0.51 28.40 0.76
C GLU A 160 0.31 27.91 -0.68
N GLU A 161 -0.93 27.91 -1.18
CA GLU A 161 -1.26 27.31 -2.49
C GLU A 161 -0.50 27.90 -3.69
N LYS A 162 -0.04 29.15 -3.57
CA LYS A 162 0.74 29.86 -4.61
C LYS A 162 2.24 29.56 -4.54
N SER A 163 2.71 28.95 -3.46
CA SER A 163 4.12 28.60 -3.31
C SER A 163 4.54 27.54 -4.34
N LYS A 164 5.77 27.69 -4.85
CA LYS A 164 6.42 26.66 -5.67
C LYS A 164 6.59 25.33 -4.93
N ASP A 165 6.53 25.36 -3.60
CA ASP A 165 6.72 24.21 -2.71
C ASP A 165 5.42 23.51 -2.30
N PHE A 166 4.25 24.08 -2.65
CA PHE A 166 2.94 23.52 -2.28
C PHE A 166 2.73 22.07 -2.69
N ARG A 167 3.24 21.67 -3.87
CA ARG A 167 3.14 20.26 -4.32
C ARG A 167 3.95 19.30 -3.47
N ALA A 168 4.97 19.77 -2.74
CA ALA A 168 5.68 18.95 -1.77
C ALA A 168 4.81 18.63 -0.54
N SER A 169 4.00 19.58 -0.09
CA SER A 169 3.03 19.39 1.01
C SER A 169 2.03 18.29 0.67
N ILE A 170 1.41 18.35 -0.52
CA ILE A 170 0.44 17.34 -0.97
C ILE A 170 1.10 15.97 -1.09
N TYR A 171 2.30 15.90 -1.66
CA TYR A 171 3.02 14.65 -1.82
C TYR A 171 3.35 14.01 -0.47
N LEU A 172 3.92 14.79 0.46
CA LEU A 172 4.26 14.31 1.79
C LEU A 172 3.01 13.88 2.56
N ALA A 173 1.93 14.67 2.52
CA ALA A 173 0.67 14.30 3.16
C ALA A 173 0.13 12.96 2.64
N GLY A 174 0.16 12.73 1.33
CA GLY A 174 -0.25 11.45 0.76
C GLY A 174 0.59 10.27 1.29
N VAL A 175 1.91 10.43 1.36
CA VAL A 175 2.82 9.40 1.90
C VAL A 175 2.54 9.15 3.38
N LEU A 176 2.31 10.21 4.18
CA LEU A 176 2.02 10.08 5.61
C LEU A 176 0.63 9.44 5.86
N ILE A 177 -0.37 9.76 5.03
CA ILE A 177 -1.69 9.11 5.10
C ILE A 177 -1.55 7.62 4.74
N GLN A 178 -0.84 7.28 3.66
CA GLN A 178 -0.56 5.89 3.29
C GLN A 178 0.15 5.15 4.42
N GLU A 179 1.22 5.73 4.98
CA GLU A 179 1.95 5.18 6.13
C GLU A 179 1.01 4.91 7.31
N MET A 180 0.18 5.88 7.69
CA MET A 180 -0.75 5.74 8.81
C MET A 180 -1.84 4.69 8.56
N LEU A 181 -2.33 4.57 7.31
CA LEU A 181 -3.28 3.52 6.93
C LEU A 181 -2.69 2.13 7.14
N TRP A 182 -1.43 1.90 6.77
CA TRP A 182 -0.78 0.61 6.97
C TRP A 182 -0.35 0.35 8.42
N GLN A 183 -0.14 1.39 9.23
CA GLN A 183 0.12 1.23 10.66
C GLN A 183 -1.13 0.92 11.48
N ARG A 184 -2.29 1.46 11.08
CA ARG A 184 -3.47 1.53 11.96
C ARG A 184 -4.76 1.01 11.34
N SER A 185 -4.80 0.77 10.04
CA SER A 185 -6.02 0.64 9.21
C SER A 185 -6.95 1.85 9.30
N ALA A 186 -7.95 1.93 8.42
CA ALA A 186 -9.09 2.85 8.55
C ALA A 186 -10.22 2.47 7.59
N SER A 187 -11.47 2.73 7.96
CA SER A 187 -12.62 2.62 7.07
C SER A 187 -12.93 3.92 6.31
N GLU A 188 -12.46 5.06 6.83
CA GLU A 188 -12.68 6.38 6.23
C GLU A 188 -11.47 7.31 6.45
N LEU A 189 -11.18 8.13 5.44
CA LEU A 189 -10.28 9.28 5.50
C LEU A 189 -11.10 10.58 5.45
N LYS A 190 -11.01 11.41 6.49
CA LYS A 190 -11.55 12.78 6.50
C LYS A 190 -10.42 13.79 6.35
N LEU A 191 -10.61 14.83 5.55
CA LEU A 191 -9.62 15.86 5.22
C LEU A 191 -10.15 17.25 5.56
N PHE A 192 -9.28 18.12 6.09
CA PHE A 192 -9.56 19.53 6.35
C PHE A 192 -8.30 20.38 6.12
N GLY A 193 -8.46 21.60 5.63
CA GLY A 193 -7.34 22.50 5.30
C GLY A 193 -7.47 23.12 3.89
N PRO A 194 -6.37 23.60 3.29
CA PRO A 194 -6.40 24.27 1.98
C PRO A 194 -7.14 23.46 0.91
N ALA A 195 -8.13 24.09 0.27
CA ALA A 195 -9.07 23.41 -0.61
C ALA A 195 -8.38 22.66 -1.76
N LYS A 196 -7.30 23.21 -2.31
CA LYS A 196 -6.54 22.55 -3.40
C LYS A 196 -5.80 21.32 -2.91
N ALA A 197 -5.30 21.31 -1.67
CA ALA A 197 -4.63 20.15 -1.08
C ALA A 197 -5.64 19.03 -0.80
N CYS A 198 -6.77 19.36 -0.13
CA CYS A 198 -7.84 18.41 0.17
C CYS A 198 -8.41 17.76 -1.10
N LYS A 199 -8.69 18.55 -2.15
CA LYS A 199 -9.17 18.03 -3.44
C LYS A 199 -8.15 17.12 -4.12
N ALA A 200 -6.86 17.49 -4.10
CA ALA A 200 -5.81 16.66 -4.67
C ALA A 200 -5.65 15.33 -3.94
N LEU A 201 -5.70 15.32 -2.60
CA LEU A 201 -5.65 14.10 -1.81
C LEU A 201 -6.89 13.24 -1.98
N LYS A 202 -8.10 13.84 -2.01
CA LYS A 202 -9.33 13.10 -2.30
C LYS A 202 -9.28 12.41 -3.67
N ALA A 203 -8.72 13.07 -4.68
CA ALA A 203 -8.49 12.46 -5.99
C ALA A 203 -7.41 11.35 -5.93
N ALA A 204 -6.33 11.55 -5.18
CA ALA A 204 -5.27 10.56 -5.02
C ALA A 204 -5.76 9.29 -4.31
N PHE A 205 -6.58 9.43 -3.26
CA PHE A 205 -7.26 8.34 -2.54
C PHE A 205 -8.62 8.03 -3.16
N SER A 206 -8.62 7.68 -4.45
CA SER A 206 -9.81 7.20 -5.16
C SER A 206 -9.47 6.06 -6.11
N VAL A 207 -10.48 5.39 -6.65
CA VAL A 207 -10.28 4.40 -7.73
C VAL A 207 -9.69 5.10 -8.96
N GLY A 208 -8.55 4.58 -9.45
CA GLY A 208 -7.74 5.22 -10.50
C GLY A 208 -6.78 6.30 -10.01
N GLY A 209 -6.77 6.60 -8.70
CA GLY A 209 -5.86 7.54 -8.05
C GLY A 209 -4.51 6.91 -7.70
N ALA A 210 -3.59 7.74 -7.19
CA ALA A 210 -2.24 7.31 -6.81
C ALA A 210 -2.22 6.29 -5.66
N TYR A 211 -3.24 6.30 -4.80
CA TYR A 211 -3.41 5.40 -3.65
C TYR A 211 -4.62 4.47 -3.84
N GLU A 212 -4.90 4.08 -5.08
CA GLU A 212 -6.00 3.15 -5.40
C GLU A 212 -5.85 1.80 -4.67
N PHE A 213 -4.61 1.33 -4.49
CA PHE A 213 -4.34 0.09 -3.78
C PHE A 213 -4.86 0.15 -2.33
N GLU A 214 -4.56 1.23 -1.61
CA GLU A 214 -5.09 1.45 -0.25
C GLU A 214 -6.62 1.52 -0.26
N VAL A 215 -7.21 2.31 -1.17
CA VAL A 215 -8.67 2.48 -1.27
C VAL A 215 -9.39 1.15 -1.49
N LYS A 216 -8.80 0.23 -2.26
CA LYS A 216 -9.36 -1.11 -2.51
C LYS A 216 -9.05 -2.12 -1.41
N SER A 217 -7.96 -1.94 -0.68
CA SER A 217 -7.51 -2.89 0.34
C SER A 217 -8.18 -2.66 1.69
N MET A 218 -8.32 -1.40 2.12
CA MET A 218 -8.84 -1.03 3.44
C MET A 218 -10.21 -1.63 3.80
N PRO A 219 -11.18 -1.77 2.86
CA PRO A 219 -12.41 -2.51 3.13
C PRO A 219 -12.18 -3.93 3.64
N ASN A 220 -11.24 -4.66 3.03
CA ASN A 220 -10.88 -6.02 3.44
C ASN A 220 -10.14 -6.01 4.79
N VAL A 221 -9.13 -5.14 4.93
CA VAL A 221 -8.38 -4.93 6.18
C VAL A 221 -9.35 -4.77 7.36
N CYS A 222 -10.33 -3.87 7.21
CA CYS A 222 -11.29 -3.55 8.25
C CYS A 222 -12.45 -4.55 8.38
N GLY A 223 -12.42 -5.70 7.70
CA GLY A 223 -13.46 -6.74 7.79
C GLY A 223 -14.81 -6.32 7.18
N HIS A 224 -14.82 -5.32 6.30
CA HIS A 224 -16.00 -4.77 5.65
C HIS A 224 -15.81 -4.68 4.13
N PRO A 225 -15.54 -5.79 3.43
CA PRO A 225 -15.29 -5.80 1.98
C PRO A 225 -16.46 -5.22 1.16
N ASP A 226 -17.67 -5.28 1.71
CA ASP A 226 -18.90 -4.78 1.08
C ASP A 226 -19.06 -3.25 1.23
N LYS A 227 -18.20 -2.57 2.01
CA LYS A 227 -18.24 -1.12 2.24
C LYS A 227 -17.01 -0.44 1.62
N PRO A 228 -17.17 0.44 0.62
CA PRO A 228 -16.03 1.12 0.02
C PRO A 228 -15.35 2.06 1.02
N PHE A 229 -14.04 2.24 0.87
CA PHE A 229 -13.28 3.23 1.64
C PHE A 229 -13.74 4.65 1.29
N ALA A 230 -14.23 5.38 2.28
CA ALA A 230 -14.77 6.72 2.08
C ALA A 230 -13.69 7.80 2.24
N VAL A 231 -13.72 8.80 1.36
CA VAL A 231 -12.86 9.99 1.48
C VAL A 231 -13.69 11.27 1.45
N THR A 232 -13.73 11.96 2.59
CA THR A 232 -14.55 13.15 2.80
C THR A 232 -13.67 14.37 3.06
N ILE A 233 -14.10 15.53 2.52
CA ILE A 233 -13.52 16.83 2.88
C ILE A 233 -14.57 17.46 3.78
N VAL A 234 -14.19 17.81 5.01
CA VAL A 234 -15.11 18.42 5.97
C VAL A 234 -15.04 19.95 5.90
N GLU A 235 -16.09 20.62 6.34
CA GLU A 235 -16.23 22.08 6.21
C GLU A 235 -15.56 22.83 7.37
N ALA A 236 -15.66 22.30 8.59
CA ALA A 236 -15.02 22.85 9.77
C ALA A 236 -14.01 21.88 10.39
N GLU A 237 -12.99 22.41 11.07
CA GLU A 237 -12.00 21.60 11.79
C GLU A 237 -12.67 20.70 12.85
N SER A 238 -13.72 21.21 13.51
CA SER A 238 -14.51 20.50 14.52
C SER A 238 -15.22 19.25 13.99
N ASP A 239 -15.37 19.12 12.67
CA ASP A 239 -15.99 17.96 12.04
C ASP A 239 -14.98 16.80 11.88
N LEU A 240 -13.70 17.05 12.14
CA LEU A 240 -12.70 15.99 12.28
C LEU A 240 -12.84 15.37 13.67
N PRO A 241 -13.15 14.06 13.75
CA PRO A 241 -13.32 13.42 15.04
C PRO A 241 -12.02 13.45 15.85
N ALA A 242 -12.15 13.59 17.17
CA ALA A 242 -11.00 13.69 18.07
C ALA A 242 -10.12 12.44 18.02
N ALA A 243 -8.81 12.62 18.23
CA ALA A 243 -7.86 11.52 18.29
C ALA A 243 -8.26 10.55 19.41
N LYS A 244 -8.32 9.27 19.09
CA LYS A 244 -8.61 8.22 20.07
C LYS A 244 -7.88 6.95 19.67
N ASP A 245 -7.02 6.48 20.57
CA ASP A 245 -6.40 5.15 20.46
C ASP A 245 -6.97 4.29 21.59
N THR A 246 -7.39 3.06 21.25
CA THR A 246 -7.81 2.07 22.24
C THR A 246 -6.61 1.17 22.55
N PRO A 247 -6.08 1.17 23.79
CA PRO A 247 -4.93 0.33 24.11
C PRO A 247 -5.25 -1.15 23.95
N GLN A 248 -4.36 -1.90 23.30
CA GLN A 248 -4.40 -3.36 23.34
C GLN A 248 -3.82 -3.84 24.67
N VAL A 249 -4.69 -4.37 25.54
CA VAL A 249 -4.27 -4.90 26.84
C VAL A 249 -3.83 -6.35 26.66
N CYS A 250 -2.53 -6.60 26.77
CA CYS A 250 -1.98 -7.94 26.80
C CYS A 250 -1.60 -8.32 28.24
N GLY A 251 -2.07 -9.47 28.71
CA GLY A 251 -1.73 -9.98 30.04
C GLY A 251 -0.22 -10.26 30.17
N LYS A 252 0.33 -10.03 31.37
CA LYS A 252 1.71 -10.41 31.72
C LYS A 252 1.78 -11.69 32.56
N ASP A 253 0.62 -12.25 32.90
CA ASP A 253 0.50 -13.44 33.73
C ASP A 253 0.69 -14.70 32.88
N ALA A 254 1.84 -15.33 33.05
CA ALA A 254 2.20 -16.61 32.43
C ALA A 254 1.98 -17.81 33.37
N SER A 255 1.30 -17.64 34.51
CA SER A 255 0.91 -18.74 35.41
C SER A 255 -0.11 -19.67 34.76
N GLY A 256 -0.21 -20.91 35.25
CA GLY A 256 -1.11 -21.92 34.71
C GLY A 256 -0.65 -22.50 33.38
N CYS A 257 -1.53 -23.22 32.70
CA CYS A 257 -1.23 -23.92 31.44
C CYS A 257 -1.65 -23.08 30.23
N ARG A 258 -0.68 -22.52 29.50
CA ARG A 258 -0.88 -21.66 28.33
C ARG A 258 -0.48 -22.39 27.07
N LEU A 259 -1.37 -22.37 26.08
CA LEU A 259 -1.08 -22.85 24.74
C LEU A 259 -0.96 -21.63 23.82
N ALA A 260 0.05 -21.58 22.97
CA ALA A 260 0.17 -20.48 22.02
C ALA A 260 0.69 -20.90 20.66
N PHE A 261 0.40 -20.07 19.67
CA PHE A 261 0.81 -20.26 18.29
C PHE A 261 1.29 -18.96 17.63
N ASP A 262 2.15 -19.09 16.62
CA ASP A 262 2.57 -18.03 15.73
C ASP A 262 2.45 -18.55 14.29
N LEU A 263 1.56 -17.96 13.49
CA LEU A 263 1.32 -18.37 12.11
C LEU A 263 2.06 -17.43 11.16
N GLY A 264 3.17 -17.91 10.62
CA GLY A 264 3.93 -17.26 9.57
C GLY A 264 3.62 -17.82 8.18
N LYS A 265 4.18 -17.18 7.16
CA LYS A 265 4.05 -17.65 5.76
C LYS A 265 4.77 -18.97 5.48
N SER A 266 5.80 -19.30 6.25
CA SER A 266 6.63 -20.50 6.10
C SER A 266 6.22 -21.64 7.03
N ASP A 267 5.76 -21.29 8.22
CA ASP A 267 5.63 -22.23 9.32
C ASP A 267 4.49 -21.87 10.27
N ILE A 268 4.03 -22.91 10.97
CA ILE A 268 3.19 -22.86 12.15
C ILE A 268 4.11 -23.15 13.33
N LYS A 269 4.29 -22.17 14.22
CA LYS A 269 4.99 -22.39 15.49
C LYS A 269 3.97 -22.61 16.59
N THR A 270 4.16 -23.61 17.42
CA THR A 270 3.34 -23.84 18.62
C THR A 270 4.21 -23.99 19.85
N VAL A 271 3.72 -23.45 20.97
CA VAL A 271 4.38 -23.51 22.27
C VAL A 271 3.38 -23.88 23.35
N ALA A 272 3.82 -24.71 24.29
CA ALA A 272 3.08 -25.04 25.49
C ALA A 272 3.89 -24.62 26.71
N VAL A 273 3.27 -23.81 27.57
CA VAL A 273 3.92 -23.23 28.74
C VAL A 273 3.11 -23.60 29.98
N LYS A 274 3.78 -24.00 31.06
CA LYS A 274 3.17 -24.17 32.38
C LYS A 274 3.94 -23.33 33.39
N ASP A 275 3.26 -22.40 34.05
CA ASP A 275 3.87 -21.55 35.10
C ASP A 275 5.16 -20.86 34.62
N ASN A 276 5.10 -20.28 33.41
CA ASN A 276 6.21 -19.64 32.71
C ASN A 276 7.38 -20.57 32.30
N GLU A 277 7.24 -21.89 32.45
CA GLU A 277 8.19 -22.89 31.95
C GLU A 277 7.72 -23.46 30.61
N VAL A 278 8.58 -23.45 29.60
CA VAL A 278 8.28 -24.02 28.28
C VAL A 278 8.38 -25.54 28.35
N LEU A 279 7.26 -26.24 28.19
CA LEU A 279 7.20 -27.70 28.16
C LEU A 279 7.27 -28.27 26.74
N TYR A 280 6.88 -27.48 25.73
CA TYR A 280 6.93 -27.87 24.33
C TYR A 280 7.13 -26.64 23.45
N SER A 281 7.94 -26.77 22.40
CA SER A 281 8.05 -25.78 21.33
C SER A 281 8.43 -26.48 20.02
N LYS A 282 7.71 -26.19 18.94
CA LYS A 282 8.00 -26.76 17.62
C LYS A 282 7.57 -25.82 16.51
N GLU A 283 8.31 -25.84 15.42
CA GLU A 283 7.95 -25.24 14.13
C GLU A 283 7.56 -26.34 13.14
N THR A 284 6.47 -26.14 12.41
CA THR A 284 5.96 -27.09 11.41
C THR A 284 5.75 -26.35 10.11
N GLU A 285 6.40 -26.79 9.04
CA GLU A 285 6.20 -26.23 7.70
C GLU A 285 4.78 -26.51 7.19
N TRP A 286 4.24 -25.57 6.42
CA TRP A 286 2.94 -25.70 5.77
C TRP A 286 2.89 -24.93 4.44
N ASP A 287 1.94 -25.28 3.58
CA ASP A 287 1.72 -24.57 2.32
C ASP A 287 0.58 -23.55 2.47
N VAL A 288 0.93 -22.29 2.69
CA VAL A 288 -0.06 -21.19 2.74
C VAL A 288 -0.75 -20.95 1.39
N THR A 289 -0.18 -21.42 0.27
CA THR A 289 -0.68 -21.10 -1.07
C THR A 289 -1.87 -21.96 -1.48
N THR A 290 -2.20 -23.01 -0.75
CA THR A 290 -3.40 -23.80 -1.03
C THR A 290 -4.68 -22.96 -0.88
N LYS A 291 -5.65 -23.28 -1.72
CA LYS A 291 -6.97 -22.63 -1.74
C LYS A 291 -7.94 -23.25 -0.75
N ASP A 292 -7.59 -24.42 -0.20
CA ASP A 292 -8.45 -25.20 0.67
C ASP A 292 -8.40 -24.67 2.11
N PRO A 293 -9.47 -24.04 2.63
CA PRO A 293 -9.51 -23.59 4.01
C PRO A 293 -9.51 -24.75 5.02
N GLN A 294 -9.89 -25.96 4.61
CA GLN A 294 -9.89 -27.11 5.50
C GLN A 294 -8.46 -27.58 5.78
N TYR A 295 -7.60 -27.64 4.76
CA TYR A 295 -6.16 -27.87 4.95
C TYR A 295 -5.57 -26.90 5.98
N HIS A 296 -5.85 -25.60 5.83
CA HIS A 296 -5.35 -24.57 6.74
C HIS A 296 -5.79 -24.83 8.18
N TYR A 297 -7.06 -25.17 8.36
CA TYR A 297 -7.60 -25.52 9.67
C TYR A 297 -6.93 -26.75 10.27
N ASP A 298 -6.83 -27.83 9.49
CA ASP A 298 -6.29 -29.12 9.93
C ASP A 298 -4.81 -29.00 10.28
N ALA A 299 -4.01 -28.28 9.48
CA ALA A 299 -2.61 -28.03 9.75
C ALA A 299 -2.40 -27.28 11.09
N ILE A 300 -3.18 -26.23 11.35
CA ILE A 300 -3.16 -25.49 12.62
C ILE A 300 -3.57 -26.41 13.78
N MET A 301 -4.68 -27.14 13.61
CA MET A 301 -5.21 -28.02 14.64
C MET A 301 -4.24 -29.14 15.01
N ASP A 302 -3.57 -29.75 14.04
CA ASP A 302 -2.65 -30.85 14.27
C ASP A 302 -1.38 -30.37 14.99
N ALA A 303 -0.81 -29.23 14.58
CA ALA A 303 0.31 -28.61 15.30
C ALA A 303 -0.06 -28.22 16.75
N MET A 304 -1.29 -27.75 16.96
CA MET A 304 -1.79 -27.35 18.27
C MET A 304 -2.11 -28.54 19.18
N LYS A 305 -2.64 -29.65 18.64
CA LYS A 305 -2.87 -30.89 19.39
C LYS A 305 -1.56 -31.47 19.94
N LEU A 306 -0.48 -31.41 19.16
CA LEU A 306 0.85 -31.85 19.60
C LEU A 306 1.34 -31.03 20.80
N ALA A 307 1.22 -29.70 20.74
CA ALA A 307 1.59 -28.83 21.85
C ALA A 307 0.69 -29.03 23.08
N LYS A 308 -0.63 -29.18 22.88
CA LYS A 308 -1.60 -29.45 23.95
C LYS A 308 -1.26 -30.71 24.74
N ALA A 309 -0.75 -31.76 24.09
CA ALA A 309 -0.39 -33.02 24.75
C ALA A 309 0.70 -32.88 25.83
N ALA A 310 1.48 -31.80 25.81
CA ALA A 310 2.47 -31.50 26.84
C ALA A 310 1.88 -30.86 28.12
N LEU A 311 0.59 -30.50 28.11
CA LEU A 311 -0.08 -29.83 29.23
C LEU A 311 -1.13 -30.74 29.90
N PRO A 312 -1.29 -30.66 31.23
CA PRO A 312 -2.34 -31.40 31.94
C PRO A 312 -3.75 -30.85 31.68
N LYS A 313 -3.85 -29.58 31.29
CA LYS A 313 -5.07 -28.87 30.91
C LYS A 313 -4.70 -27.63 30.09
N VAL A 314 -5.66 -26.93 29.53
CA VAL A 314 -5.44 -25.62 28.88
C VAL A 314 -6.26 -24.58 29.65
N ASP A 315 -5.60 -23.56 30.19
CA ASP A 315 -6.25 -22.46 30.92
C ASP A 315 -6.50 -21.24 30.02
N ALA A 316 -5.68 -21.03 28.97
CA ALA A 316 -5.89 -20.00 27.95
C ALA A 316 -5.11 -20.31 26.67
N ILE A 317 -5.56 -19.71 25.56
CA ILE A 317 -4.88 -19.76 24.26
C ILE A 317 -4.49 -18.33 23.84
N GLY A 318 -3.22 -18.14 23.50
CA GLY A 318 -2.73 -16.91 22.87
C GLY A 318 -2.23 -17.19 21.45
N GLY A 319 -2.25 -16.21 20.54
CA GLY A 319 -1.58 -16.42 19.27
C GLY A 319 -1.30 -15.17 18.46
N SER A 320 -0.45 -15.34 17.46
CA SER A 320 -0.22 -14.37 16.39
C SER A 320 -0.45 -14.97 15.03
N ALA A 321 -0.80 -14.10 14.08
CA ALA A 321 -0.81 -14.43 12.67
C ALA A 321 -0.37 -13.23 11.84
N THR A 322 0.32 -13.50 10.72
CA THR A 322 0.61 -12.45 9.73
C THR A 322 -0.68 -12.01 9.04
N GLY A 323 -1.01 -10.73 9.23
CA GLY A 323 -2.20 -10.08 8.67
C GLY A 323 -3.02 -9.33 9.71
N THR A 324 -4.26 -8.98 9.34
CA THR A 324 -5.17 -8.18 10.16
C THR A 324 -6.08 -9.07 10.99
N ILE A 325 -6.11 -8.80 12.29
CA ILE A 325 -6.91 -9.50 13.29
C ILE A 325 -7.88 -8.50 13.94
N SER A 326 -9.16 -8.85 14.03
CA SER A 326 -10.15 -8.01 14.72
C SER A 326 -9.97 -8.06 16.24
N PRO A 327 -10.53 -7.10 17.00
CA PRO A 327 -10.59 -7.19 18.46
C PRO A 327 -11.27 -8.46 18.98
N ASP A 328 -12.15 -9.08 18.19
CA ASP A 328 -12.88 -10.32 18.48
C ASP A 328 -12.15 -11.59 17.95
N ASN A 329 -10.84 -11.49 17.68
CA ASN A 329 -9.99 -12.56 17.17
C ASN A 329 -10.39 -13.07 15.78
N ASP A 330 -11.05 -12.23 14.95
CA ASP A 330 -11.35 -12.62 13.57
C ASP A 330 -10.13 -12.42 12.67
N ALA A 331 -9.87 -13.38 11.78
CA ALA A 331 -8.91 -13.23 10.70
C ALA A 331 -9.51 -12.36 9.58
N THR A 332 -9.60 -11.03 9.75
CA THR A 332 -10.31 -10.15 8.78
C THR A 332 -9.61 -10.09 7.42
N TRP A 333 -8.28 -10.06 7.41
CA TRP A 333 -7.47 -10.16 6.20
C TRP A 333 -6.07 -10.69 6.52
N CYS A 334 -5.92 -12.01 6.43
CA CYS A 334 -4.70 -12.72 6.81
C CYS A 334 -3.91 -13.20 5.60
N ASP A 335 -2.64 -12.79 5.57
CA ASP A 335 -1.66 -13.03 4.51
C ASP A 335 -1.20 -14.50 4.43
N ILE A 336 -1.57 -15.29 5.44
CA ILE A 336 -1.39 -16.74 5.54
C ILE A 336 -2.49 -17.53 4.81
N PHE A 337 -3.52 -16.87 4.27
CA PHE A 337 -4.57 -17.50 3.45
C PHE A 337 -4.75 -16.81 2.07
N PRO A 338 -3.65 -16.53 1.33
CA PRO A 338 -3.64 -15.61 0.19
C PRO A 338 -4.53 -16.03 -0.98
N ASN A 339 -4.80 -17.33 -1.14
CA ASN A 339 -5.51 -17.87 -2.29
C ASN A 339 -6.91 -18.41 -1.97
N VAL A 340 -7.37 -18.30 -0.70
CA VAL A 340 -8.73 -18.72 -0.32
C VAL A 340 -9.74 -17.75 -0.95
N PRO A 341 -10.71 -18.23 -1.76
CA PRO A 341 -11.66 -17.35 -2.45
C PRO A 341 -12.48 -16.50 -1.46
N PRO A 342 -12.79 -15.22 -1.76
CA PRO A 342 -13.39 -14.31 -0.78
C PRO A 342 -14.66 -14.80 -0.08
N LYS A 343 -15.57 -15.46 -0.82
CA LYS A 343 -16.80 -16.02 -0.25
C LYS A 343 -16.49 -17.14 0.75
N VAL A 344 -15.54 -18.01 0.40
CA VAL A 344 -15.10 -19.13 1.23
C VAL A 344 -14.30 -18.63 2.43
N TYR A 345 -13.46 -17.61 2.24
CA TYR A 345 -12.72 -16.94 3.30
C TYR A 345 -13.68 -16.40 4.37
N LYS A 346 -14.72 -15.67 3.95
CA LYS A 346 -15.74 -15.13 4.87
C LYS A 346 -16.42 -16.21 5.70
N GLU A 347 -16.70 -17.37 5.09
CA GLU A 347 -17.42 -18.47 5.73
C GLU A 347 -16.53 -19.34 6.63
N LYS A 348 -15.27 -19.57 6.23
CA LYS A 348 -14.41 -20.60 6.84
C LYS A 348 -13.17 -20.05 7.55
N VAL A 349 -12.71 -18.86 7.19
CA VAL A 349 -11.44 -18.32 7.70
C VAL A 349 -11.65 -17.23 8.75
N VAL A 350 -12.67 -16.38 8.60
CA VAL A 350 -12.89 -15.24 9.50
C VAL A 350 -12.92 -15.68 10.97
N ASP A 351 -13.64 -16.75 11.31
CA ASP A 351 -13.78 -17.26 12.67
C ASP A 351 -12.79 -18.39 13.04
N ILE A 352 -11.78 -18.64 12.20
CA ILE A 352 -10.91 -19.83 12.28
C ILE A 352 -10.28 -20.02 13.66
N PHE A 353 -9.80 -18.93 14.28
CA PHE A 353 -9.15 -18.98 15.59
C PHE A 353 -10.13 -19.29 16.72
N LYS A 354 -11.35 -18.76 16.65
CA LYS A 354 -12.42 -19.04 17.63
C LYS A 354 -12.85 -20.50 17.56
N ARG A 355 -13.05 -21.03 16.34
CA ARG A 355 -13.35 -22.45 16.14
C ARG A 355 -12.22 -23.35 16.65
N MET A 356 -10.98 -23.03 16.28
CA MET A 356 -9.80 -23.77 16.75
C MET A 356 -9.72 -23.80 18.28
N ALA A 357 -9.89 -22.66 18.95
CA ALA A 357 -9.85 -22.60 20.42
C ALA A 357 -10.97 -23.42 21.06
N LYS A 358 -12.21 -23.31 20.54
CA LYS A 358 -13.37 -24.05 21.02
C LYS A 358 -13.17 -25.57 20.88
N ASP A 359 -12.68 -26.02 19.72
CA ASP A 359 -12.44 -27.43 19.42
C ASP A 359 -11.27 -28.00 20.24
N LEU A 360 -10.23 -27.20 20.50
CA LEU A 360 -9.08 -27.63 21.28
C LEU A 360 -9.33 -27.67 22.79
N ALA A 361 -10.02 -26.68 23.34
CA ALA A 361 -10.02 -26.43 24.79
C ALA A 361 -11.37 -25.95 25.36
N GLY A 362 -12.43 -25.86 24.56
CA GLY A 362 -13.72 -25.35 25.01
C GLY A 362 -13.71 -23.83 25.19
N ASP A 363 -14.39 -23.33 26.23
CA ASP A 363 -14.59 -21.90 26.47
C ASP A 363 -13.45 -21.24 27.27
N VAL A 364 -12.21 -21.54 26.91
CA VAL A 364 -11.04 -20.89 27.51
C VAL A 364 -10.82 -19.50 26.89
N PRO A 365 -10.23 -18.54 27.63
CA PRO A 365 -9.85 -17.26 27.06
C PRO A 365 -8.95 -17.41 25.83
N LEU A 366 -9.30 -16.69 24.75
CA LEU A 366 -8.55 -16.60 23.51
C LEU A 366 -8.17 -15.15 23.22
N LYS A 367 -6.91 -14.90 22.89
CA LYS A 367 -6.48 -13.65 22.27
C LYS A 367 -5.51 -13.90 21.12
N VAL A 368 -5.88 -13.41 19.95
CA VAL A 368 -5.05 -13.39 18.74
C VAL A 368 -4.78 -11.95 18.37
N ILE A 369 -3.54 -11.65 18.02
CA ILE A 369 -3.10 -10.31 17.58
C ILE A 369 -2.18 -10.43 16.36
N ASN A 370 -1.85 -9.30 15.73
CA ASN A 370 -0.89 -9.33 14.64
C ASN A 370 0.52 -9.73 15.14
N ASP A 371 1.29 -10.41 14.30
CA ASP A 371 2.68 -10.84 14.57
C ASP A 371 3.63 -9.67 14.92
N GLY A 372 3.49 -8.53 14.25
CA GLY A 372 4.19 -7.29 14.57
C GLY A 372 3.82 -6.73 15.95
N GLU A 373 2.56 -6.87 16.38
CA GLU A 373 2.10 -6.44 17.71
C GLU A 373 2.70 -7.31 18.82
N VAL A 374 2.77 -8.63 18.65
CA VAL A 374 3.48 -9.53 19.59
C VAL A 374 4.95 -9.15 19.68
N THR A 375 5.59 -8.88 18.53
CA THR A 375 7.00 -8.48 18.49
C THR A 375 7.22 -7.17 19.27
N ALA A 376 6.34 -6.19 19.10
CA ALA A 376 6.39 -4.94 19.86
C ALA A 376 6.18 -5.16 21.37
N LEU A 377 5.22 -6.01 21.75
CA LEU A 377 4.97 -6.37 23.15
C LEU A 377 6.19 -7.05 23.79
N ALA A 378 6.79 -8.02 23.10
CA ALA A 378 7.98 -8.72 23.56
C ALA A 378 9.17 -7.76 23.73
N ALA A 379 9.32 -6.78 22.83
CA ALA A 379 10.33 -5.73 22.96
C ALA A 379 10.08 -4.85 24.19
N VAL A 380 8.83 -4.41 24.41
CA VAL A 380 8.45 -3.61 25.60
C VAL A 380 8.74 -4.35 26.90
N GLN A 381 8.51 -5.67 26.96
CA GLN A 381 8.85 -6.47 28.14
C GLN A 381 10.37 -6.57 28.40
N LYS A 382 11.20 -6.43 27.37
CA LYS A 382 12.68 -6.44 27.49
C LYS A 382 13.26 -5.07 27.84
N ILE A 383 12.53 -3.99 27.61
CA ILE A 383 12.91 -2.65 28.05
C ILE A 383 12.71 -2.61 29.56
N LYS A 384 13.80 -2.79 30.32
CA LYS A 384 13.81 -2.54 31.76
C LYS A 384 13.51 -1.05 31.98
N HIS A 385 12.47 -0.75 32.75
CA HIS A 385 12.25 0.57 33.33
C HIS A 385 13.13 0.76 34.55
#